data_AF-A0A2V8H5K3-F1
#
_entry.id   AF-A0A2V8H5K3-F1
#
_cell.length_a   1.000
_cell.length_b   1.000
_cell.length_c   1.000
_cell.angle_alpha   90.00
_cell.angle_beta   90.00
_cell.angle_gamma   90.00
#
_symmetry.space_group_name_H-M   'P 1'
#
loop_
_entity.id
_entity.type
_entity.pdbx_description
1 polymer ?
#
loop_
_entity_poly.entity_id
_entity_poly.type
_entity_poly.pdbx_seq_one_letter_code
_entity_poly.pdbx_strand_id
1 'polypeptide(L)'
;MDLPMNRVGAVAALSLLVLALVGASGVPLHTPGTPGLSPGGPVRDMATSGLNFDYLVTIIMENHNLCEIYTHCGGTGVYMTALADAYSISLQDSYCNVNPSLPNYLCLSGGTDFGCAGYDGDPNSNNCTNSAWNSENIIDRIVGGGLTWKAYMEGMPSNCYGSDSGNYAVRHNPFVYYSDIANNATRCNQVVPAGAAGSALVSDLASTSTASNYMW
;
A
#
# COMPACT_ATOMS: atom_id res chain seq x y z
N MET A 1 34.35 7.07 2.01
CA MET A 1 35.42 6.50 2.86
C MET A 1 35.36 5.01 2.66
N ASP A 2 36.16 4.55 1.71
CA ASP A 2 36.37 3.15 1.34
C ASP A 2 37.03 2.36 2.48
N LEU A 3 36.73 1.07 2.57
CA LEU A 3 37.65 -0.07 2.82
C LEU A 3 36.84 -1.39 2.79
N PRO A 4 37.48 -2.55 2.53
CA PRO A 4 37.05 -3.47 1.46
C PRO A 4 36.59 -4.85 1.96
N MET A 5 35.72 -5.49 1.16
CA MET A 5 35.35 -6.91 1.29
C MET A 5 36.49 -7.80 0.79
N ASN A 6 36.86 -8.79 1.60
CA ASN A 6 37.71 -9.90 1.18
C ASN A 6 37.05 -11.22 1.57
N ARG A 7 36.94 -12.13 0.60
CA ARG A 7 36.96 -13.60 0.67
C ARG A 7 35.96 -14.23 -0.32
N VAL A 8 36.45 -14.59 -1.49
CA VAL A 8 35.86 -15.67 -2.29
C VAL A 8 36.97 -16.65 -2.62
N GLY A 9 36.80 -17.89 -2.16
CA GLY A 9 37.60 -19.04 -2.56
C GLY A 9 36.72 -20.27 -2.52
N ALA A 10 36.45 -20.86 -3.69
CA ALA A 10 36.19 -22.29 -3.94
C ALA A 10 35.93 -22.45 -5.45
N VAL A 11 36.96 -22.85 -6.22
CA VAL A 11 37.17 -24.22 -6.76
C VAL A 11 36.18 -24.60 -7.88
N ALA A 12 36.76 -24.77 -9.06
CA ALA A 12 36.16 -25.28 -10.28
C ALA A 12 35.90 -26.81 -10.22
N ALA A 13 34.87 -27.27 -10.94
CA ALA A 13 34.82 -28.62 -11.49
C ALA A 13 34.10 -28.62 -12.85
N LEU A 14 34.75 -29.28 -13.81
CA LEU A 14 34.43 -29.37 -15.23
C LEU A 14 33.34 -30.43 -15.53
N SER A 15 32.42 -30.04 -16.42
CA SER A 15 31.91 -30.79 -17.59
C SER A 15 31.33 -32.20 -17.48
N LEU A 16 30.09 -32.35 -17.97
CA LEU A 16 29.78 -33.40 -18.94
C LEU A 16 28.70 -32.94 -19.93
N LEU A 17 29.07 -32.99 -21.21
CA LEU A 17 28.24 -32.73 -22.38
C LEU A 17 27.63 -34.06 -22.85
N VAL A 18 26.32 -34.12 -23.04
CA VAL A 18 25.68 -35.16 -23.86
C VAL A 18 24.70 -34.47 -24.80
N LEU A 19 24.83 -34.80 -26.09
CA LEU A 19 24.14 -34.19 -27.23
C LEU A 19 23.04 -35.12 -27.75
N ALA A 20 22.03 -34.49 -28.38
CA ALA A 20 21.05 -35.02 -29.35
C ALA A 20 19.74 -35.55 -28.73
N LEU A 21 18.55 -35.37 -29.31
CA LEU A 21 18.13 -35.17 -30.71
C LEU A 21 16.92 -34.23 -30.85
N VAL A 22 16.75 -33.77 -32.10
CA VAL A 22 15.69 -32.94 -32.70
C VAL A 22 14.27 -33.48 -32.48
N GLY A 23 13.34 -32.58 -32.15
CA GLY A 23 11.90 -32.78 -32.30
C GLY A 23 11.25 -31.48 -32.80
N ALA A 24 10.88 -31.44 -34.07
CA ALA A 24 10.16 -30.31 -34.67
C ALA A 24 8.75 -30.22 -34.07
N SER A 25 8.44 -29.11 -33.40
CA SER A 25 7.09 -28.80 -32.93
C SER A 25 6.63 -27.52 -33.62
N GLY A 26 5.59 -27.63 -34.46
CA GLY A 26 4.97 -26.50 -35.14
C GLY A 26 4.34 -25.55 -34.13
N VAL A 27 4.77 -24.29 -34.14
CA VAL A 27 4.16 -23.23 -33.33
C VAL A 27 3.03 -22.60 -34.16
N PRO A 28 1.76 -22.67 -33.76
CA PRO A 28 0.73 -21.87 -34.39
C PRO A 28 0.95 -20.40 -34.01
N LEU A 29 1.03 -19.56 -35.04
CA LEU A 29 1.09 -18.10 -34.95
C LEU A 29 -0.15 -17.60 -34.16
N HIS A 30 0.04 -17.19 -32.91
CA HIS A 30 -0.99 -16.47 -32.16
C HIS A 30 -1.00 -15.01 -32.63
N THR A 31 -2.05 -14.63 -33.36
CA THR A 31 -2.42 -13.23 -33.53
C THR A 31 -2.74 -12.63 -32.15
N PRO A 32 -2.17 -11.48 -31.74
CA PRO A 32 -2.58 -10.79 -30.53
C PRO A 32 -4.05 -10.37 -30.69
N GLY A 33 -4.95 -11.07 -30.01
CA GLY A 33 -6.32 -10.62 -29.85
C GLY A 33 -6.32 -9.41 -28.93
N THR A 34 -6.85 -8.29 -29.41
CA THR A 34 -7.21 -7.14 -28.58
C THR A 34 -8.14 -7.61 -27.45
N PRO A 35 -7.83 -7.38 -26.15
CA PRO A 35 -8.78 -7.67 -25.10
C PRO A 35 -9.99 -6.75 -25.26
N GLY A 36 -11.11 -7.31 -25.70
CA GLY A 36 -12.39 -6.64 -25.63
C GLY A 36 -12.79 -6.49 -24.17
N LEU A 37 -12.90 -5.25 -23.69
CA LEU A 37 -13.54 -4.96 -22.41
C LEU A 37 -15.03 -5.35 -22.54
N SER A 38 -15.40 -6.48 -21.95
CA SER A 38 -16.81 -6.86 -21.84
C SER A 38 -17.48 -6.01 -20.76
N PRO A 39 -18.61 -5.33 -21.04
CA PRO A 39 -19.40 -4.67 -20.01
C PRO A 39 -20.09 -5.73 -19.14
N GLY A 40 -19.99 -5.59 -17.81
CA GLY A 40 -20.87 -6.26 -16.85
C GLY A 40 -20.59 -7.74 -16.61
N GLY A 41 -19.48 -8.07 -15.95
CA GLY A 41 -19.40 -9.33 -15.21
C GLY A 41 -20.40 -9.32 -14.04
N PRO A 42 -20.91 -10.49 -13.60
CA PRO A 42 -21.85 -10.54 -12.48
C PRO A 42 -21.20 -9.89 -11.25
N VAL A 43 -21.93 -8.96 -10.63
CA VAL A 43 -21.60 -8.47 -9.29
C VAL A 43 -21.59 -9.71 -8.40
N ARG A 44 -20.40 -10.14 -7.96
CA ARG A 44 -20.28 -11.30 -7.08
C ARG A 44 -21.01 -10.98 -5.78
N ASP A 45 -21.78 -11.95 -5.30
CA ASP A 45 -22.40 -11.86 -3.98
C ASP A 45 -21.35 -11.47 -2.94
N MET A 46 -21.75 -10.62 -2.00
CA MET A 46 -20.95 -10.23 -0.85
C MET A 46 -20.45 -11.50 -0.15
N ALA A 47 -19.12 -11.62 0.01
CA ALA A 47 -18.52 -12.67 0.81
C ALA A 47 -19.17 -12.68 2.21
N THR A 48 -19.49 -13.87 2.75
CA THR A 48 -19.87 -14.00 4.17
C THR A 48 -18.83 -13.31 5.05
N SER A 49 -19.27 -12.55 6.06
CA SER A 49 -18.37 -12.02 7.10
C SER A 49 -17.41 -13.11 7.57
N GLY A 50 -16.12 -12.79 7.65
CA GLY A 50 -15.10 -13.74 8.10
C GLY A 50 -14.60 -14.73 7.04
N LEU A 51 -14.89 -14.57 5.74
CA LEU A 51 -14.31 -15.44 4.70
C LEU A 51 -12.77 -15.37 4.63
N ASN A 52 -12.18 -14.24 5.02
CA ASN A 52 -10.74 -14.08 5.23
C ASN A 52 -10.42 -13.23 6.47
N PHE A 53 -11.06 -12.06 6.62
CA PHE A 53 -10.94 -11.17 7.77
C PHE A 53 -12.22 -10.35 7.95
N ASP A 54 -12.59 -10.04 9.20
CA ASP A 54 -13.69 -9.11 9.53
C ASP A 54 -13.21 -7.65 9.63
N TYR A 55 -11.94 -7.48 10.00
CA TYR A 55 -11.28 -6.20 10.21
C TYR A 55 -9.88 -6.22 9.59
N LEU A 56 -9.49 -5.10 8.97
CA LEU A 56 -8.14 -4.84 8.49
C LEU A 56 -7.65 -3.53 9.13
N VAL A 57 -6.53 -3.61 9.85
CA VAL A 57 -5.84 -2.45 10.41
C VAL A 57 -4.49 -2.31 9.72
N THR A 58 -4.29 -1.18 9.04
CA THR A 58 -3.07 -0.88 8.28
C THR A 58 -2.28 0.20 9.00
N ILE A 59 -1.19 -0.18 9.67
CA ILE A 59 -0.28 0.79 10.30
C ILE A 59 0.88 1.06 9.34
N ILE A 60 0.97 2.28 8.82
CA ILE A 60 2.05 2.69 7.92
C ILE A 60 3.20 3.29 8.72
N MET A 61 4.39 2.71 8.53
CA MET A 61 5.66 3.23 9.03
C MET A 61 6.49 3.72 7.84
N GLU A 62 7.21 4.82 8.00
CA GLU A 62 7.93 5.44 6.88
C GLU A 62 9.45 5.18 6.91
N ASN A 63 10.10 5.40 5.75
CA ASN A 63 11.53 5.66 5.56
C ASN A 63 12.54 4.57 5.89
N HIS A 64 12.11 3.33 6.13
CA HIS A 64 13.03 2.22 6.33
C HIS A 64 12.66 1.03 5.47
N ASN A 65 13.64 0.51 4.73
CA ASN A 65 13.51 -0.76 4.03
C ASN A 65 13.53 -1.92 5.03
N LEU A 66 13.11 -3.10 4.57
CA LEU A 66 12.99 -4.28 5.41
C LEU A 66 14.27 -4.56 6.23
N CYS A 67 15.46 -4.56 5.62
CA CYS A 67 16.70 -4.89 6.34
C CYS A 67 17.28 -3.77 7.22
N GLU A 68 16.67 -2.58 7.22
CA GLU A 68 16.95 -1.56 8.24
C GLU A 68 16.18 -1.85 9.54
N ILE A 69 15.05 -2.57 9.45
CA ILE A 69 14.18 -2.93 10.57
C ILE A 69 14.41 -4.37 11.06
N TYR A 70 14.41 -5.33 10.15
CA TYR A 70 14.36 -6.75 10.44
C TYR A 70 15.72 -7.29 10.91
N THR A 71 15.78 -7.78 12.16
CA THR A 71 17.05 -8.16 12.79
C THR A 71 17.74 -9.35 12.11
N HIS A 72 16.97 -10.24 11.48
CA HIS A 72 17.51 -11.41 10.77
C HIS A 72 18.25 -11.06 9.46
N CYS A 73 18.20 -9.81 8.98
CA CYS A 73 19.05 -9.32 7.88
C CYS A 73 19.85 -8.04 8.18
N GLY A 74 20.06 -7.73 9.47
CA GLY A 74 20.99 -6.66 9.92
C GLY A 74 20.33 -5.42 10.52
N GLY A 75 18.99 -5.38 10.57
CA GLY A 75 18.24 -4.29 11.19
C GLY A 75 18.29 -4.31 12.72
N THR A 76 17.73 -3.27 13.35
CA THR A 76 17.72 -3.12 14.83
C THR A 76 16.32 -3.04 15.44
N GLY A 77 15.27 -3.17 14.62
CA GLY A 77 13.87 -3.11 15.03
C GLY A 77 13.40 -4.37 15.76
N VAL A 78 13.74 -4.48 17.05
CA VAL A 78 13.42 -5.67 17.86
C VAL A 78 11.92 -5.94 18.00
N TYR A 79 11.10 -4.90 18.17
CA TYR A 79 9.65 -5.05 18.33
C TYR A 79 8.98 -5.54 17.04
N MET A 80 9.31 -4.90 15.90
CA MET A 80 8.77 -5.28 14.60
C MET A 80 9.23 -6.69 14.20
N THR A 81 10.48 -7.05 14.50
CA THR A 81 10.98 -8.41 14.26
C THR A 81 10.23 -9.43 15.13
N ALA A 82 9.97 -9.13 16.40
CA ALA A 82 9.18 -10.01 17.26
C ALA A 82 7.74 -10.22 16.73
N LEU A 83 7.11 -9.20 16.15
CA LEU A 83 5.82 -9.35 15.49
C LEU A 83 5.92 -10.22 14.22
N ALA A 84 6.93 -10.00 13.39
CA ALA A 84 7.17 -10.81 12.20
C ALA A 84 7.40 -12.30 12.53
N ASP A 85 8.22 -12.57 13.55
CA ASP A 85 8.54 -13.93 14.01
C ASP A 85 7.32 -14.62 14.66
N ALA A 86 6.47 -13.87 15.35
CA ALA A 86 5.27 -14.41 15.99
C ALA A 86 4.10 -14.65 15.03
N TYR A 87 3.99 -13.84 13.96
CA TYR A 87 2.89 -13.90 13.01
C TYR A 87 3.39 -14.26 11.62
N SER A 88 3.71 -13.25 10.80
CA SER A 88 4.18 -13.47 9.43
C SER A 88 4.89 -12.24 8.91
N ILE A 89 5.76 -12.46 7.91
CA ILE A 89 6.42 -11.42 7.12
C ILE A 89 6.17 -11.67 5.63
N SER A 90 5.91 -10.60 4.88
CA SER A 90 5.94 -10.66 3.42
C SER A 90 7.38 -10.42 2.92
N LEU A 91 7.90 -11.37 2.15
CA LEU A 91 9.24 -11.29 1.52
C LEU A 91 9.18 -11.04 0.02
N GLN A 92 7.98 -10.98 -0.54
CA GLN A 92 7.73 -10.72 -1.96
C GLN A 92 6.68 -9.62 -2.04
N ASP A 93 7.14 -8.37 -1.97
CA ASP A 93 6.34 -7.17 -2.07
C ASP A 93 6.46 -6.53 -3.45
N SER A 94 5.41 -5.80 -3.84
CA SER A 94 5.39 -4.96 -5.03
C SER A 94 4.76 -3.64 -4.64
N TYR A 95 5.48 -2.56 -4.91
CA TYR A 95 5.06 -1.20 -4.59
C TYR A 95 5.67 -0.27 -5.63
N CYS A 96 5.13 0.95 -5.74
CA CYS A 96 5.58 1.89 -6.77
C CYS A 96 7.06 2.29 -6.58
N ASN A 97 7.61 2.20 -5.36
CA ASN A 97 9.03 2.38 -5.03
C ASN A 97 9.64 3.66 -5.65
N VAL A 98 8.89 4.74 -5.58
CA VAL A 98 9.27 6.03 -6.14
C VAL A 98 9.49 7.02 -5.00
N ASN A 99 10.39 7.97 -5.22
CA ASN A 99 10.60 9.06 -4.27
C ASN A 99 9.98 10.33 -4.84
N PRO A 100 9.49 11.26 -4.00
CA PRO A 100 9.32 11.19 -2.53
C PRO A 100 8.15 10.29 -2.10
N SER A 101 7.71 10.33 -0.83
CA SER A 101 6.78 9.33 -0.27
C SER A 101 5.34 9.39 -0.78
N LEU A 102 4.81 10.58 -1.12
CA LEU A 102 3.45 10.78 -1.65
C LEU A 102 3.00 9.72 -2.67
N PRO A 103 3.73 9.51 -3.79
CA PRO A 103 3.31 8.53 -4.80
C PRO A 103 3.21 7.09 -4.26
N ASN A 104 3.93 6.70 -3.20
CA ASN A 104 3.76 5.38 -2.59
C ASN A 104 2.45 5.29 -1.79
N TYR A 105 2.06 6.36 -1.08
CA TYR A 105 0.75 6.42 -0.41
C TYR A 105 -0.39 6.31 -1.42
N LEU A 106 -0.28 7.03 -2.55
CA LEU A 106 -1.24 6.93 -3.66
C LEU A 106 -1.26 5.53 -4.29
N CYS A 107 -0.11 4.87 -4.36
CA CYS A 107 -0.01 3.49 -4.85
C CYS A 107 -0.78 2.52 -3.95
N LEU A 108 -0.65 2.67 -2.62
CA LEU A 108 -1.35 1.84 -1.64
C LEU A 108 -2.87 2.06 -1.67
N SER A 109 -3.32 3.31 -1.83
CA SER A 109 -4.75 3.65 -1.78
C SER A 109 -5.46 3.62 -3.14
N GLY A 110 -4.76 3.87 -4.24
CA GLY A 110 -5.31 4.01 -5.58
C GLY A 110 -4.75 3.03 -6.62
N GLY A 111 -3.78 2.20 -6.24
CA GLY A 111 -3.20 1.16 -7.10
C GLY A 111 -2.17 1.65 -8.13
N THR A 112 -1.82 2.93 -8.11
CA THR A 112 -0.82 3.56 -8.99
C THR A 112 -0.25 4.83 -8.36
N ASP A 113 0.89 5.32 -8.84
CA ASP A 113 1.48 6.59 -8.40
C ASP A 113 0.85 7.82 -9.07
N PHE A 114 -0.07 7.62 -10.02
CA PHE A 114 -0.70 8.66 -10.86
C PHE A 114 0.31 9.56 -11.60
N GLY A 115 1.53 9.08 -11.83
CA GLY A 115 2.62 9.86 -12.40
C GLY A 115 3.21 10.91 -11.45
N CYS A 116 3.03 10.75 -10.14
CA CYS A 116 3.58 11.66 -9.12
C CYS A 116 5.02 11.33 -8.69
N ALA A 117 5.75 10.50 -9.43
CA ALA A 117 7.18 10.32 -9.19
C ALA A 117 7.91 11.68 -9.19
N GLY A 118 8.68 11.95 -8.13
CA GLY A 118 9.38 13.23 -7.93
C GLY A 118 8.53 14.37 -7.36
N TYR A 119 7.31 14.12 -6.89
CA TYR A 119 6.40 15.15 -6.35
C TYR A 119 5.81 14.79 -4.97
N ASP A 120 5.74 15.75 -4.04
CA ASP A 120 5.13 15.60 -2.70
C ASP A 120 4.19 16.73 -2.25
N GLY A 121 3.69 17.53 -3.20
CA GLY A 121 2.88 18.70 -2.87
C GLY A 121 1.43 18.38 -2.48
N ASP A 122 0.66 19.46 -2.27
CA ASP A 122 -0.71 19.42 -1.77
C ASP A 122 -1.69 18.66 -2.69
N PRO A 123 -2.86 18.25 -2.19
CA PRO A 123 -3.94 17.70 -3.00
C PRO A 123 -4.35 18.63 -4.16
N ASN A 124 -4.59 18.05 -5.35
CA ASN A 124 -5.11 18.75 -6.53
C ASN A 124 -4.35 20.04 -6.91
N SER A 125 -3.04 20.04 -6.72
CA SER A 125 -2.16 21.19 -6.91
C SER A 125 -1.37 21.15 -8.23
N ASN A 126 -1.30 19.99 -8.88
CA ASN A 126 -0.67 19.81 -10.19
C ASN A 126 -1.40 18.72 -11.00
N ASN A 127 -0.89 18.39 -12.20
CA ASN A 127 -1.52 17.40 -13.08
C ASN A 127 -1.57 15.98 -12.48
N CYS A 128 -0.54 15.57 -11.73
CA CYS A 128 -0.49 14.22 -11.17
C CYS A 128 -1.44 14.08 -9.97
N THR A 129 -1.47 15.06 -9.07
CA THR A 129 -2.39 15.08 -7.92
C THR A 129 -3.83 15.38 -8.36
N ASN A 130 -4.04 16.09 -9.48
CA ASN A 130 -5.34 16.18 -10.14
C ASN A 130 -5.77 14.83 -10.74
N SER A 131 -4.85 14.02 -11.26
CA SER A 131 -5.18 12.67 -11.73
C SER A 131 -5.65 11.78 -10.57
N ALA A 132 -4.95 11.82 -9.43
CA ALA A 132 -5.41 11.17 -8.19
C ALA A 132 -6.78 11.73 -7.73
N TRP A 133 -6.96 13.06 -7.75
CA TRP A 133 -8.19 13.76 -7.34
C TRP A 133 -9.46 13.25 -8.04
N ASN A 134 -9.33 12.80 -9.28
CA ASN A 134 -10.45 12.34 -10.11
C ASN A 134 -10.52 10.80 -10.24
N SER A 135 -9.79 10.06 -9.40
CA SER A 135 -9.69 8.59 -9.50
C SER A 135 -10.42 7.87 -8.37
N GLU A 136 -10.79 6.61 -8.63
CA GLU A 136 -11.23 5.67 -7.59
C GLU A 136 -10.10 5.36 -6.62
N ASN A 137 -10.46 5.01 -5.39
CA ASN A 137 -9.55 4.55 -4.36
C ASN A 137 -10.11 3.34 -3.61
N ILE A 138 -9.29 2.72 -2.76
CA ILE A 138 -9.63 1.51 -2.03
C ILE A 138 -10.91 1.67 -1.20
N ILE A 139 -11.20 2.87 -0.68
CA ILE A 139 -12.40 3.13 0.12
C ILE A 139 -13.67 2.95 -0.71
N ASP A 140 -13.65 3.22 -2.02
CA ASP A 140 -14.81 2.99 -2.88
C ASP A 140 -15.17 1.51 -2.95
N ARG A 141 -14.15 0.64 -2.94
CA ARG A 141 -14.33 -0.81 -2.89
C ARG A 141 -14.83 -1.28 -1.53
N ILE A 142 -14.30 -0.71 -0.45
CA ILE A 142 -14.75 -1.01 0.92
C ILE A 142 -16.22 -0.62 1.11
N VAL A 143 -16.57 0.64 0.83
CA VAL A 143 -17.95 1.14 1.01
C VAL A 143 -18.91 0.50 0.00
N GLY A 144 -18.48 0.26 -1.24
CA GLY A 144 -19.27 -0.46 -2.23
C GLY A 144 -19.60 -1.90 -1.82
N GLY A 145 -18.75 -2.51 -0.97
CA GLY A 145 -19.01 -3.77 -0.29
C GLY A 145 -19.82 -3.64 1.02
N GLY A 146 -20.47 -2.51 1.28
CA GLY A 146 -21.25 -2.32 2.50
C GLY A 146 -20.42 -2.34 3.80
N LEU A 147 -19.09 -2.18 3.70
CA LEU A 147 -18.18 -2.16 4.84
C LEU A 147 -17.90 -0.73 5.30
N THR A 148 -17.50 -0.61 6.56
CA THR A 148 -17.15 0.67 7.19
C THR A 148 -15.65 0.94 7.12
N TRP A 149 -15.26 2.21 7.17
CA TRP A 149 -13.86 2.61 7.16
C TRP A 149 -13.60 3.84 8.02
N LYS A 150 -12.37 3.98 8.50
CA LYS A 150 -11.86 5.20 9.14
C LYS A 150 -10.34 5.29 9.01
N ALA A 151 -9.82 6.50 8.86
CA ALA A 151 -8.40 6.78 8.74
C ALA A 151 -7.96 7.76 9.83
N TYR A 152 -6.85 7.45 10.51
CA TYR A 152 -6.37 8.15 11.70
C TYR A 152 -5.00 8.76 11.41
N MET A 153 -4.94 10.10 11.38
CA MET A 153 -3.74 10.82 10.96
C MET A 153 -3.07 11.50 12.15
N GLU A 154 -1.82 11.13 12.44
CA GLU A 154 -1.06 11.74 13.53
C GLU A 154 -0.79 13.23 13.24
N GLY A 155 -0.97 14.06 14.27
CA GLY A 155 -0.76 15.51 14.18
C GLY A 155 -1.79 16.28 13.35
N MET A 156 -2.73 15.60 12.69
CA MET A 156 -3.72 16.27 11.84
C MET A 156 -4.62 17.18 12.68
N PRO A 157 -4.78 18.47 12.33
CA PRO A 157 -5.43 19.44 13.23
C PRO A 157 -6.96 19.37 13.23
N SER A 158 -7.57 18.88 12.14
CA SER A 158 -9.01 18.69 12.00
C SER A 158 -9.31 17.59 10.99
N ASN A 159 -10.55 17.10 10.95
CA ASN A 159 -10.97 16.14 9.93
C ASN A 159 -10.66 16.66 8.52
N CYS A 160 -10.15 15.78 7.65
CA CYS A 160 -9.66 16.08 6.29
C CYS A 160 -8.79 17.33 6.14
N TYR A 161 -7.89 17.59 7.07
CA TYR A 161 -6.99 18.71 6.86
C TYR A 161 -6.10 18.45 5.63
N GLY A 162 -6.22 19.33 4.63
CA GLY A 162 -5.70 19.12 3.28
C GLY A 162 -4.36 19.81 3.00
N SER A 163 -3.59 20.18 4.01
CA SER A 163 -2.28 20.82 3.87
C SER A 163 -1.37 20.46 5.06
N ASP A 164 -0.07 20.69 4.92
CA ASP A 164 0.87 20.49 6.04
C ASP A 164 0.51 21.35 7.27
N SER A 165 0.74 20.82 8.47
CA SER A 165 0.52 21.53 9.73
C SER A 165 1.34 20.95 10.87
N GLY A 166 2.30 21.71 11.42
CA GLY A 166 3.16 21.21 12.50
C GLY A 166 3.88 19.93 12.09
N ASN A 167 3.59 18.82 12.77
CA ASN A 167 4.15 17.49 12.45
C ASN A 167 3.28 16.68 11.46
N TYR A 168 2.11 17.19 11.07
CA TYR A 168 1.28 16.56 10.05
C TYR A 168 1.78 16.93 8.65
N ALA A 169 2.13 15.91 7.89
CA ALA A 169 2.48 16.00 6.49
C ALA A 169 1.31 15.48 5.64
N VAL A 170 0.68 16.35 4.84
CA VAL A 170 -0.49 15.98 4.04
C VAL A 170 -0.19 14.84 3.07
N ARG A 171 1.04 14.79 2.54
CA ARG A 171 1.56 13.73 1.66
C ARG A 171 1.48 12.32 2.25
N HIS A 172 1.33 12.16 3.57
CA HIS A 172 1.16 10.86 4.23
C HIS A 172 -0.32 10.48 4.44
N ASN A 173 -1.25 11.36 4.08
CA ASN A 173 -2.69 11.14 4.11
C ASN A 173 -3.22 11.03 2.67
N PRO A 174 -3.25 9.83 2.07
CA PRO A 174 -3.71 9.69 0.69
C PRO A 174 -5.19 10.06 0.51
N PHE A 175 -6.01 9.95 1.56
CA PHE A 175 -7.46 10.09 1.44
C PHE A 175 -7.90 11.52 1.11
N VAL A 176 -7.11 12.53 1.50
CA VAL A 176 -7.39 13.92 1.11
C VAL A 176 -6.96 14.24 -0.32
N TYR A 177 -6.34 13.30 -1.05
CA TYR A 177 -6.02 13.44 -2.47
C TYR A 177 -7.12 12.96 -3.40
N TYR A 178 -8.25 12.45 -2.89
CA TYR A 178 -9.40 12.03 -3.70
C TYR A 178 -10.59 12.97 -3.48
N SER A 179 -11.15 13.50 -4.56
CA SER A 179 -12.22 14.50 -4.49
C SER A 179 -13.52 13.98 -3.89
N ASP A 180 -13.81 12.70 -4.12
CA ASP A 180 -14.99 12.00 -3.62
C ASP A 180 -14.94 11.77 -2.09
N ILE A 181 -13.77 11.87 -1.48
CA ILE A 181 -13.56 11.91 -0.03
C ILE A 181 -13.51 13.38 0.43
N ALA A 182 -12.59 14.18 -0.12
CA ALA A 182 -12.31 15.54 0.36
C ALA A 182 -13.53 16.48 0.25
N ASN A 183 -14.35 16.34 -0.80
CA ASN A 183 -15.54 17.17 -1.01
C ASN A 183 -16.83 16.54 -0.48
N ASN A 184 -16.76 15.35 0.13
CA ASN A 184 -17.93 14.67 0.70
C ASN A 184 -17.86 14.72 2.22
N ALA A 185 -18.69 15.54 2.86
CA ALA A 185 -18.67 15.73 4.31
C ALA A 185 -18.78 14.43 5.11
N THR A 186 -19.55 13.43 4.65
CA THR A 186 -19.70 12.15 5.35
C THR A 186 -18.42 11.32 5.30
N ARG A 187 -17.81 11.18 4.11
CA ARG A 187 -16.54 10.46 3.95
C ARG A 187 -15.39 11.20 4.61
N CYS A 188 -15.42 12.52 4.49
CA CYS A 188 -14.42 13.37 5.07
C CYS A 188 -14.37 13.27 6.60
N ASN A 189 -15.53 13.14 7.25
CA ASN A 189 -15.59 12.90 8.69
C ASN A 189 -15.01 11.55 9.14
N GLN A 190 -14.62 10.66 8.22
CA GLN A 190 -13.89 9.43 8.52
C GLN A 190 -12.37 9.57 8.43
N VAL A 191 -11.85 10.72 7.97
CA VAL A 191 -10.42 11.04 7.99
C VAL A 191 -10.19 11.94 9.20
N VAL A 192 -9.77 11.35 10.32
CA VAL A 192 -9.78 11.98 11.65
C VAL A 192 -8.38 12.13 12.25
N PRO A 193 -8.16 13.12 13.11
CA PRO A 193 -6.95 13.17 13.93
C PRO A 193 -6.78 11.88 14.73
N ALA A 194 -5.58 11.30 14.74
CA ALA A 194 -5.30 10.07 15.50
C ALA A 194 -5.37 10.27 17.02
N GLY A 195 -5.36 11.52 17.49
CA GLY A 195 -5.28 11.86 18.91
C GLY A 195 -3.88 11.64 19.49
N ALA A 196 -3.72 11.94 20.78
CA ALA A 196 -2.45 11.77 21.46
C ALA A 196 -2.05 10.28 21.49
N ALA A 197 -0.88 9.95 20.94
CA ALA A 197 -0.37 8.59 20.84
C ALA A 197 -1.37 7.59 20.21
N GLY A 198 -2.16 8.04 19.22
CA GLY A 198 -3.12 7.17 18.51
C GLY A 198 -4.37 6.83 19.31
N SER A 199 -4.71 7.62 20.35
CA SER A 199 -5.84 7.32 21.24
C SER A 199 -7.19 7.18 20.54
N ALA A 200 -7.41 7.84 19.39
CA ALA A 200 -8.65 7.69 18.62
C ALA A 200 -8.79 6.27 18.04
N LEU A 201 -7.74 5.75 17.42
CA LEU A 201 -7.70 4.37 16.91
C LEU A 201 -7.89 3.36 18.05
N VAL A 202 -7.15 3.54 19.16
CA VAL A 202 -7.24 2.64 20.32
C VAL A 202 -8.65 2.64 20.92
N SER A 203 -9.31 3.80 20.99
CA SER A 203 -10.68 3.92 21.46
C SER A 203 -11.66 3.18 20.55
N ASP A 204 -11.52 3.32 19.23
CA ASP A 204 -12.43 2.65 18.28
C ASP A 204 -12.21 1.13 18.27
N LEU A 205 -10.98 0.66 18.47
CA LEU A 205 -10.65 -0.77 18.60
C LEU A 205 -11.20 -1.43 19.87
N ALA A 206 -11.68 -0.67 20.86
CA ALA A 206 -12.15 -1.21 22.13
C ALA A 206 -13.47 -1.99 22.02
N SER A 207 -14.23 -1.85 20.92
CA SER A 207 -15.49 -2.56 20.69
C SER A 207 -15.74 -2.80 19.21
N THR A 208 -16.41 -3.91 18.88
CA THR A 208 -16.85 -4.21 17.51
C THR A 208 -17.91 -3.23 16.99
N SER A 209 -18.58 -2.49 17.87
CA SER A 209 -19.55 -1.46 17.50
C SER A 209 -18.91 -0.13 17.08
N THR A 210 -17.65 0.11 17.46
CA THR A 210 -16.90 1.34 17.16
C THR A 210 -15.81 1.09 16.12
N ALA A 211 -15.27 -0.12 16.09
CA ALA A 211 -14.27 -0.53 15.10
C ALA A 211 -14.86 -0.52 13.69
N SER A 212 -14.18 0.17 12.78
CA SER A 212 -14.51 0.12 11.35
C SER A 212 -13.87 -1.10 10.69
N ASN A 213 -14.49 -1.69 9.68
CA ASN A 213 -13.96 -2.87 8.99
C ASN A 213 -12.58 -2.59 8.37
N TYR A 214 -12.36 -1.40 7.83
CA TYR A 214 -11.06 -0.94 7.34
C TYR A 214 -10.56 0.24 8.19
N MET A 215 -9.39 0.09 8.78
CA MET A 215 -8.74 1.12 9.60
C MET A 215 -7.35 1.39 9.06
N TRP A 216 -7.04 2.65 8.84
CA TRP A 216 -5.73 3.14 8.40
C TRP A 216 -5.11 4.01 9.48
#